data_AF-A0A6M3ZV66-F1
#
_entry.id   AF-A0A6M3ZV66-F1
#
_cell.length_a   1.000
_cell.length_b   1.000
_cell.length_c   1.000
_cell.angle_alpha   90.00
_cell.angle_beta   90.00
_cell.angle_gamma   90.00
#
_symmetry.space_group_name_H-M   'P 1'
#
loop_
_entity.id
_entity.type
_entity.pdbx_description
1 polymer ?
#
loop_
_entity_poly.entity_id
_entity_poly.type
_entity_poly.pdbx_seq_one_letter_code
_entity_poly.pdbx_strand_id
1 'polypeptide(L)'
;MNRVCAEFEVEHALLQEFRVNGEKVNTVWQVHDSRTDMLLYRNLIRDEGNPRIDAKRISAGVGRIVSDNDLFSQEEESVRHQLQERMRLMGYGRFLGGAWCLGQDHYMGLSLYRRPDDDTDYSGRQIDGLAAQVPHFAQAMQISRATMQRLAGEQLVQRYLERMPYGLIVCDVAGCVQWLNQKARSEMAEGRGLQLRDGRLHVAHPEARQRLIDALCRQGDGVAPTFLALDIDQYRWQLSFDLLDESSVSGAPLVLISLSGERSVRMVPAEALVALFGLTAAEARLASAFVSGVTLEEYAQRRGVGLGTVRFQMKQVLAKTGTNRQADLVRRILCSAAAQLAVSS
;
A
#
# COMPACT_ATOMS: atom_id res chain seq x y z
N MET A 1 2.53 19.80 18.17
CA MET A 1 2.78 21.20 17.77
C MET A 1 1.98 22.21 18.59
N ASN A 2 0.72 21.94 18.99
CA ASN A 2 -0.02 22.84 19.90
C ASN A 2 0.73 23.22 21.19
N ARG A 3 1.42 22.25 21.82
CA ARG A 3 2.26 22.53 23.00
C ARG A 3 3.44 23.45 22.70
N VAL A 4 4.08 23.29 21.54
CA VAL A 4 5.16 24.17 21.05
C VAL A 4 4.63 25.59 20.87
N CYS A 5 3.41 25.74 20.32
CA CYS A 5 2.79 27.05 20.20
C CYS A 5 2.59 27.75 21.54
N ALA A 6 2.11 27.02 22.55
CA ALA A 6 1.90 27.56 23.90
C ALA A 6 3.22 27.91 24.61
N GLU A 7 4.24 27.07 24.47
CA GLU A 7 5.53 27.23 25.14
C GLU A 7 6.39 28.36 24.55
N PHE A 8 6.33 28.56 23.23
CA PHE A 8 7.11 29.59 22.53
C PHE A 8 6.30 30.85 22.21
N GLU A 9 5.04 30.91 22.63
CA GLU A 9 4.12 32.03 22.39
C GLU A 9 3.96 32.36 20.89
N VAL A 10 3.81 31.32 20.07
CA VAL A 10 3.65 31.45 18.60
C VAL A 10 2.25 31.06 18.13
N GLU A 11 1.83 31.63 17.01
CA GLU A 11 0.52 31.36 16.42
C GLU A 11 0.52 30.06 15.62
N HIS A 12 1.59 29.79 14.89
CA HIS A 12 1.72 28.58 14.08
C HIS A 12 3.02 27.86 14.36
N ALA A 13 2.96 26.52 14.37
CA ALA A 13 4.14 25.66 14.47
C ALA A 13 3.99 24.44 13.56
N LEU A 14 5.01 24.24 12.73
CA LEU A 14 5.09 23.15 11.75
C LEU A 14 6.42 22.42 11.90
N LEU A 15 6.35 21.10 11.91
CA LEU A 15 7.48 20.21 11.75
C LEU A 15 7.25 19.39 10.48
N GLN A 16 8.21 19.37 9.57
CA GLN A 16 8.08 18.67 8.30
C GLN A 16 9.38 17.97 7.92
N GLU A 17 9.25 16.85 7.23
CA GLU A 17 10.34 16.22 6.50
C GLU A 17 10.19 16.57 5.02
N PHE A 18 11.26 17.04 4.42
CA PHE A 18 11.29 17.31 2.99
C PHE A 18 12.55 16.74 2.35
N ARG A 19 12.41 16.33 1.09
CA ARG A 19 13.50 15.87 0.25
C ARG A 19 13.87 16.95 -0.76
N VAL A 20 15.15 17.24 -0.88
CA VAL A 20 15.69 18.25 -1.81
C VAL A 20 16.29 17.54 -3.02
N ASN A 21 15.70 17.74 -4.20
CA ASN A 21 16.18 17.19 -5.48
C ASN A 21 16.57 18.34 -6.41
N GLY A 22 17.83 18.79 -6.33
CA GLY A 22 18.25 20.02 -7.01
C GLY A 22 17.53 21.23 -6.41
N GLU A 23 16.78 21.98 -7.22
CA GLU A 23 15.98 23.13 -6.78
C GLU A 23 14.58 22.73 -6.28
N LYS A 24 14.16 21.46 -6.46
CA LYS A 24 12.81 21.02 -6.08
C LYS A 24 12.78 20.44 -4.69
N VAL A 25 11.90 20.98 -3.85
CA VAL A 25 11.62 20.45 -2.51
C VAL A 25 10.30 19.70 -2.48
N ASN A 26 10.33 18.46 -2.01
CA ASN A 26 9.15 17.62 -1.88
C ASN A 26 8.94 17.24 -0.41
N THR A 27 7.81 17.66 0.17
CA THR A 27 7.43 17.24 1.51
C THR A 27 7.08 15.75 1.53
N VAL A 28 7.76 15.00 2.41
CA VAL A 28 7.56 13.56 2.61
C VAL A 28 6.60 13.30 3.77
N TRP A 29 6.72 14.12 4.82
CA TRP A 29 5.95 13.98 6.05
C TRP A 29 5.79 15.36 6.70
N GLN A 30 4.71 15.56 7.44
CA GLN A 30 4.48 16.82 8.15
C GLN A 30 3.53 16.63 9.33
N VAL A 31 3.73 17.45 10.36
CA VAL A 31 2.81 17.65 11.47
C VAL A 31 2.75 19.14 11.82
N HIS A 32 1.56 19.66 12.04
CA HIS A 32 1.33 21.07 12.34
C HIS A 32 0.42 21.20 13.57
N ASP A 33 0.30 22.43 14.07
CA ASP A 33 -0.69 22.77 15.08
C ASP A 33 -2.10 22.81 14.48
N SER A 34 -3.12 22.76 15.33
CA SER A 34 -4.53 22.68 14.91
C SER A 34 -5.07 23.93 14.22
N ARG A 35 -4.34 25.06 14.23
CA ARG A 35 -4.76 26.33 13.62
C ARG A 35 -4.14 26.55 12.23
N THR A 36 -3.05 25.86 11.91
CA THR A 36 -2.40 25.99 10.60
C THR A 36 -3.28 25.38 9.49
N ASP A 37 -3.67 26.21 8.52
CA ASP A 37 -4.32 25.75 7.28
C ASP A 37 -3.26 25.19 6.32
N MET A 38 -3.23 23.87 6.19
CA MET A 38 -2.24 23.19 5.35
C MET A 38 -2.50 23.28 3.85
N LEU A 39 -3.72 23.57 3.42
CA LEU A 39 -3.99 23.79 1.99
C LEU A 39 -3.36 25.11 1.55
N LEU A 40 -3.58 26.17 2.33
CA LEU A 40 -2.94 27.47 2.11
C LEU A 40 -1.42 27.37 2.26
N TYR A 41 -0.94 26.72 3.33
CA TYR A 41 0.49 26.57 3.57
C TYR A 41 1.21 25.77 2.47
N ARG A 42 0.59 24.71 1.94
CA ARG A 42 1.21 23.91 0.87
C ARG A 42 1.36 24.71 -0.41
N ASN A 43 0.39 25.56 -0.75
CA ASN A 43 0.50 26.44 -1.92
C ASN A 43 1.72 27.38 -1.81
N LEU A 44 2.10 27.79 -0.60
CA LEU A 44 3.31 28.61 -0.37
C LEU A 44 4.63 27.90 -0.66
N ILE A 45 4.68 26.59 -0.43
CA ILE A 45 5.90 25.78 -0.66
C ILE A 45 5.96 25.31 -2.12
N ARG A 46 4.82 25.10 -2.78
CA ARG A 46 4.73 24.46 -4.09
C ARG A 46 5.01 25.41 -5.27
N ASP A 47 4.64 26.68 -5.14
CA ASP A 47 4.72 27.65 -6.23
C ASP A 47 6.01 28.48 -6.14
N GLU A 48 7.14 27.96 -6.66
CA GLU A 48 8.44 28.64 -6.97
C GLU A 48 8.97 29.73 -6.00
N GLY A 49 8.39 29.91 -4.81
CA GLY A 49 8.20 31.26 -4.31
C GLY A 49 8.43 31.44 -2.83
N ASN A 50 8.76 30.39 -2.06
CA ASN A 50 9.28 30.59 -0.70
C ASN A 50 10.82 30.61 -0.75
N PRO A 51 11.45 31.80 -0.82
CA PRO A 51 12.89 31.90 -0.90
C PRO A 51 13.61 31.30 0.31
N ARG A 52 12.93 31.00 1.44
CA ARG A 52 13.56 30.29 2.57
C ARG A 52 13.98 28.85 2.23
N ILE A 53 13.36 28.24 1.21
CA ILE A 53 13.49 26.82 0.88
C ILE A 53 14.23 26.66 -0.47
N ASP A 54 15.36 27.36 -0.62
CA ASP A 54 16.31 27.11 -1.71
C ASP A 54 17.61 26.47 -1.18
N ALA A 55 18.41 25.90 -2.07
CA ALA A 55 19.63 25.20 -1.69
C ALA A 55 20.64 26.11 -0.96
N LYS A 56 20.71 27.40 -1.31
CA LYS A 56 21.62 28.40 -0.70
C LYS A 56 21.23 28.65 0.76
N ARG A 57 19.96 28.86 1.06
CA ARG A 57 19.46 29.19 2.41
C ARG A 57 19.28 27.96 3.27
N ILE A 58 18.91 26.83 2.68
CA ILE A 58 18.98 25.55 3.39
C ILE A 58 20.41 25.33 3.86
N SER A 59 21.42 25.42 2.99
CA SER A 59 22.83 25.27 3.39
C SER A 59 23.31 26.30 4.43
N ALA A 60 22.87 27.56 4.34
CA ALA A 60 23.21 28.61 5.32
C ALA A 60 22.54 28.43 6.70
N GLY A 61 21.41 27.71 6.75
CA GLY A 61 20.60 27.46 7.94
C GLY A 61 20.68 26.04 8.50
N VAL A 62 21.40 25.11 7.84
CA VAL A 62 21.46 23.71 8.32
C VAL A 62 22.06 23.66 9.72
N GLY A 63 21.41 22.93 10.61
CA GLY A 63 21.94 22.59 11.92
C GLY A 63 21.66 23.62 13.01
N ARG A 64 21.05 24.77 12.67
CA ARG A 64 20.76 25.85 13.61
C ARG A 64 19.39 26.46 13.39
N ILE A 65 18.95 27.21 14.39
CA ILE A 65 17.73 28.01 14.31
C ILE A 65 18.08 29.39 13.77
N VAL A 66 17.26 29.88 12.84
CA VAL A 66 17.43 31.10 12.07
C VAL A 66 16.11 31.84 11.94
N SER A 67 16.22 33.16 11.89
CA SER A 67 15.14 34.09 11.53
C SER A 67 15.30 34.55 10.08
N ASP A 68 14.35 35.35 9.60
CA ASP A 68 14.51 36.03 8.30
C ASP A 68 15.71 37.01 8.28
N ASN A 69 16.13 37.53 9.44
CA ASN A 69 17.31 38.40 9.50
C ASN A 69 18.61 37.62 9.26
N ASP A 70 18.62 36.31 9.52
CA ASP A 70 19.78 35.44 9.33
C ASP A 70 19.83 34.83 7.93
N LEU A 71 18.67 34.66 7.28
CA LEU A 71 18.52 33.99 5.99
C LEU A 71 18.69 34.90 4.77
N PHE A 72 18.48 36.21 4.93
CA PHE A 72 18.53 37.18 3.84
C PHE A 72 19.65 38.19 4.11
N SER A 73 20.49 38.44 3.10
CA SER A 73 21.50 39.51 3.20
C SER A 73 20.87 40.89 3.05
N GLN A 74 21.62 41.96 3.35
CA GLN A 74 21.16 43.33 3.16
C GLN A 74 20.77 43.65 1.70
N GLU A 75 21.40 42.99 0.73
CA GLU A 75 21.08 43.13 -0.70
C GLU A 75 19.74 42.47 -1.07
N GLU A 76 19.28 41.51 -0.26
CA GLU A 76 18.04 40.75 -0.47
C GLU A 76 16.85 41.32 0.34
N GLU A 77 17.00 42.51 0.91
CA GLU A 77 16.00 43.17 1.77
C GLU A 77 14.62 43.30 1.09
N SER A 78 14.59 43.67 -0.20
CA SER A 78 13.34 43.74 -0.96
C SER A 78 12.65 42.38 -1.09
N VAL A 79 13.42 41.29 -1.24
CA VAL A 79 12.87 39.93 -1.35
C VAL A 79 12.31 39.47 -0.01
N ARG A 80 13.02 39.77 1.08
CA ARG A 80 12.57 39.52 2.45
C ARG A 80 11.27 40.25 2.76
N HIS A 81 11.17 41.54 2.45
CA HIS A 81 9.95 42.32 2.66
C HIS A 81 8.77 41.80 1.85
N GLN A 82 8.96 41.45 0.58
CA GLN A 82 7.91 40.86 -0.25
C GLN A 82 7.40 39.53 0.31
N LEU A 83 8.32 38.68 0.80
CA LEU A 83 7.95 37.44 1.48
C LEU A 83 7.15 37.71 2.75
N GLN A 84 7.61 38.62 3.61
CA GLN A 84 6.94 38.94 4.87
C GLN A 84 5.53 39.49 4.64
N GLU A 85 5.34 40.42 3.71
CA GLU A 85 4.01 40.96 3.42
C GLU A 85 3.08 39.89 2.88
N ARG A 86 3.57 39.04 1.98
CA ARG A 86 2.79 37.91 1.46
C ARG A 86 2.39 36.96 2.60
N MET A 87 3.32 36.59 3.48
CA MET A 87 3.07 35.74 4.65
C MET A 87 2.03 36.36 5.61
N ARG A 88 2.14 37.67 5.86
CA ARG A 88 1.26 38.45 6.74
C ARG A 88 -0.19 38.43 6.25
N LEU A 89 -0.40 38.61 4.94
CA LEU A 89 -1.72 38.55 4.30
C LEU A 89 -2.42 37.19 4.46
N MET A 90 -1.69 36.12 4.77
CA MET A 90 -2.23 34.78 4.99
C MET A 90 -2.23 34.35 6.47
N GLY A 91 -1.94 35.28 7.39
CA GLY A 91 -1.99 35.00 8.83
C GLY A 91 -0.66 34.59 9.47
N TYR A 92 0.46 34.62 8.74
CA TYR A 92 1.78 34.25 9.28
C TYR A 92 2.64 35.49 9.53
N GLY A 93 3.00 35.74 10.80
CA GLY A 93 3.90 36.82 11.21
C GLY A 93 5.38 36.44 11.12
N ARG A 94 6.17 36.96 12.06
CA ARG A 94 7.62 36.74 12.14
C ARG A 94 7.98 35.25 12.16
N PHE A 95 8.94 34.86 11.32
CA PHE A 95 9.41 33.48 11.19
C PHE A 95 10.59 33.17 12.13
N LEU A 96 10.54 31.99 12.74
CA LEU A 96 11.68 31.34 13.37
C LEU A 96 11.70 29.87 12.97
N GLY A 97 12.83 29.35 12.53
CA GLY A 97 12.89 27.96 12.12
C GLY A 97 14.28 27.48 11.81
N GLY A 98 14.39 26.29 11.23
CA GLY A 98 15.67 25.71 10.89
C GLY A 98 15.49 24.43 10.10
N ALA A 99 16.58 23.97 9.50
CA ALA A 99 16.64 22.70 8.78
C ALA A 99 17.75 21.82 9.37
N TRP A 100 17.50 20.52 9.55
CA TRP A 100 18.51 19.56 10.01
C TRP A 100 18.60 18.39 9.03
N CYS A 101 19.81 18.06 8.61
CA CYS A 101 20.06 16.92 7.72
C CYS A 101 19.75 15.61 8.45
N LEU A 102 18.94 14.75 7.82
CA LEU A 102 18.58 13.41 8.29
C LEU A 102 19.25 12.29 7.48
N GLY A 103 19.89 12.63 6.36
CA GLY A 103 20.46 11.72 5.37
C GLY A 103 20.79 12.47 4.08
N GLN A 104 21.25 11.77 3.02
CA GLN A 104 21.81 12.40 1.81
C GLN A 104 20.96 13.56 1.25
N ASP A 105 19.65 13.36 1.06
CA ASP A 105 18.75 14.37 0.49
C ASP A 105 17.56 14.74 1.39
N HIS A 106 17.53 14.26 2.63
CA HIS A 106 16.39 14.40 3.55
C HIS A 106 16.67 15.40 4.66
N TYR A 107 15.73 16.31 4.89
CA TYR A 107 15.85 17.36 5.89
C TYR A 107 14.62 17.43 6.79
N MET A 108 14.85 17.67 8.08
CA MET A 108 13.84 18.07 9.05
C MET A 108 13.74 19.59 9.05
N GLY A 109 12.59 20.13 8.66
CA GLY A 109 12.26 21.55 8.80
C GLY A 109 11.40 21.81 10.02
N LEU A 110 11.79 22.77 10.85
CA LEU A 110 10.95 23.34 11.89
C LEU A 110 10.63 24.78 11.51
N SER A 111 9.36 25.18 11.63
CA SER A 111 8.90 26.52 11.29
C SER A 111 7.87 26.99 12.29
N LEU A 112 8.16 28.10 12.94
CA LEU A 112 7.29 28.79 13.87
C LEU A 112 6.97 30.17 13.31
N TYR A 113 5.73 30.62 13.50
CA TYR A 113 5.29 31.95 13.08
C TYR A 113 4.56 32.65 14.21
N ARG A 114 4.93 33.89 14.49
CA ARG A 114 4.15 34.80 15.35
C ARG A 114 2.85 35.22 14.67
N ARG A 115 2.01 35.94 15.42
CA ARG A 115 0.84 36.62 14.87
C ARG A 115 1.26 37.71 13.87
N PRO A 116 0.46 37.99 12.83
CA PRO A 116 0.73 39.05 11.85
C PRO A 116 0.99 40.44 12.46
N ASP A 117 0.31 40.74 13.56
CA ASP A 117 0.38 42.05 14.24
C ASP A 117 1.49 42.11 15.31
N ASP A 118 2.20 41.00 15.53
CA ASP A 118 3.30 40.90 16.49
C ASP A 118 4.64 40.97 15.76
N ASP A 119 5.19 42.19 15.74
CA ASP A 119 6.47 42.51 15.10
C ASP A 119 7.69 42.31 16.02
N THR A 120 7.51 41.66 17.18
CA THR A 120 8.63 41.41 18.10
C THR A 120 9.56 40.31 17.58
N ASP A 121 10.86 40.60 17.58
CA ASP A 121 11.88 39.59 17.28
C ASP A 121 11.97 38.55 18.39
N TYR A 122 12.41 37.34 18.03
CA TYR A 122 12.61 36.26 18.98
C TYR A 122 13.85 36.52 19.84
N SER A 123 13.71 36.36 21.15
CA SER A 123 14.81 36.50 22.09
C SER A 123 15.80 35.34 22.00
N GLY A 124 17.07 35.56 22.36
CA GLY A 124 18.08 34.50 22.43
C GLY A 124 17.65 33.33 23.31
N ARG A 125 16.94 33.59 24.41
CA ARG A 125 16.38 32.54 25.28
C ARG A 125 15.36 31.64 24.57
N GLN A 126 14.52 32.23 23.71
CA GLN A 126 13.56 31.45 22.91
C GLN A 126 14.28 30.62 21.85
N ILE A 127 15.32 31.17 21.22
CA ILE A 127 16.15 30.46 20.24
C ILE A 127 16.85 29.27 20.89
N ASP A 128 17.53 29.49 22.03
CA ASP A 128 18.24 28.43 22.77
C ASP A 128 17.28 27.36 23.31
N GLY A 129 16.11 27.78 23.82
CA GLY A 129 15.06 26.88 24.26
C GLY A 129 14.54 25.99 23.13
N LEU A 130 14.32 26.56 21.94
CA LEU A 130 13.88 25.81 20.77
C LEU A 130 14.99 24.88 20.28
N ALA A 131 16.26 25.33 20.29
CA ALA A 131 17.42 24.53 19.90
C ALA A 131 17.58 23.29 20.78
N ALA A 132 17.33 23.44 22.08
CA ALA A 132 17.34 22.32 23.02
C ALA A 132 16.25 21.27 22.74
N GLN A 133 15.11 21.66 22.12
CA GLN A 133 14.04 20.72 21.76
C GLN A 133 14.25 20.00 20.42
N VAL A 134 15.11 20.53 19.55
CA VAL A 134 15.37 19.98 18.21
C VAL A 134 15.73 18.48 18.23
N PRO A 135 16.61 17.98 19.11
CA PRO A 135 16.93 16.55 19.15
C PRO A 135 15.71 15.67 19.45
N HIS A 136 14.79 16.16 20.29
CA HIS A 136 13.55 15.44 20.63
C HIS A 136 12.56 15.45 19.47
N PHE A 137 12.47 16.55 18.70
CA PHE A 137 11.68 16.58 17.47
C PHE A 137 12.22 15.61 16.41
N ALA A 138 13.55 15.56 16.24
CA ALA A 138 14.19 14.62 15.34
C ALA A 138 13.89 13.17 15.74
N GLN A 139 14.02 12.84 17.02
CA GLN A 139 13.71 11.50 17.55
C GLN A 139 12.22 11.14 17.37
N ALA A 140 11.31 12.04 17.73
CA ALA A 140 9.87 11.82 17.59
C ALA A 140 9.46 11.61 16.13
N MET A 141 10.04 12.39 15.20
CA MET A 141 9.80 12.25 13.78
C MET A 141 10.35 10.93 13.22
N GLN A 142 11.56 10.53 13.62
CA GLN A 142 12.14 9.23 13.23
C GLN A 142 11.25 8.06 13.65
N ILE A 143 10.76 8.06 14.89
CA ILE A 143 9.84 7.04 15.41
C ILE A 143 8.54 7.06 14.62
N SER A 144 7.92 8.23 14.48
CA SER A 144 6.64 8.40 13.76
C SER A 144 6.73 7.90 12.32
N ARG A 145 7.83 8.22 11.63
CA ARG A 145 8.11 7.75 10.27
C ARG A 145 8.28 6.25 10.19
N ALA A 146 9.11 5.67 11.07
CA ALA A 146 9.34 4.23 11.09
C ALA A 146 8.02 3.46 11.33
N THR A 147 7.17 3.96 12.24
CA THR A 147 5.83 3.40 12.49
C THR A 147 4.93 3.51 11.26
N MET A 148 4.85 4.69 10.63
CA MET A 148 4.03 4.87 9.42
C MET A 148 4.50 4.00 8.26
N GLN A 149 5.81 3.86 8.06
CA GLN A 149 6.37 3.00 7.02
C GLN A 149 6.02 1.53 7.24
N ARG A 150 6.10 1.05 8.49
CA ARG A 150 5.68 -0.32 8.86
C ARG A 150 4.19 -0.53 8.59
N LEU A 151 3.34 0.36 9.10
CA LEU A 151 1.88 0.28 8.89
C LEU A 151 1.50 0.36 7.41
N ALA A 152 2.16 1.21 6.63
CA ALA A 152 1.92 1.30 5.19
C ALA A 152 2.33 0.02 4.46
N GLY A 153 3.46 -0.59 4.85
CA GLY A 153 3.90 -1.88 4.32
C GLY A 153 2.90 -3.00 4.64
N GLU A 154 2.47 -3.10 5.91
CA GLU A 154 1.46 -4.07 6.36
C GLU A 154 0.13 -3.90 5.60
N GLN A 155 -0.35 -2.67 5.46
CA GLN A 155 -1.57 -2.38 4.70
C GLN A 155 -1.46 -2.76 3.23
N LEU A 156 -0.28 -2.57 2.62
CA LEU A 156 -0.05 -2.95 1.22
C LEU A 156 -0.07 -4.47 1.05
N VAL A 157 0.59 -5.21 1.94
CA VAL A 157 0.55 -6.69 1.97
C VAL A 157 -0.88 -7.17 2.18
N GLN A 158 -1.60 -6.61 3.14
CA GLN A 158 -2.99 -6.97 3.41
C GLN A 158 -3.88 -6.73 2.19
N ARG A 159 -3.77 -5.57 1.52
CA ARG A 159 -4.51 -5.29 0.28
C ARG A 159 -4.19 -6.27 -0.84
N TYR A 160 -2.94 -6.74 -0.93
CA TYR A 160 -2.55 -7.75 -1.90
C TYR A 160 -3.20 -9.11 -1.60
N LEU A 161 -3.15 -9.56 -0.34
CA LEU A 161 -3.77 -10.81 0.12
C LEU A 161 -5.29 -10.81 -0.10
N GLU A 162 -5.96 -9.67 0.10
CA GLU A 162 -7.39 -9.50 -0.15
C GLU A 162 -7.78 -9.65 -1.64
N ARG A 163 -6.83 -9.45 -2.55
CA ARG A 163 -7.05 -9.56 -4.01
C ARG A 163 -6.55 -10.88 -4.61
N MET A 164 -6.01 -11.78 -3.79
CA MET A 164 -5.54 -13.07 -4.29
C MET A 164 -6.68 -13.88 -4.95
N PRO A 165 -6.38 -14.60 -6.05
CA PRO A 165 -7.41 -15.31 -6.81
C PRO A 165 -7.92 -16.59 -6.14
N TYR A 166 -7.30 -17.02 -5.04
CA TYR A 166 -7.71 -18.15 -4.22
C TYR A 166 -8.07 -17.70 -2.80
N GLY A 167 -8.92 -18.49 -2.15
CA GLY A 167 -9.33 -18.19 -0.78
C GLY A 167 -8.21 -18.54 0.18
N LEU A 168 -7.95 -17.63 1.12
CA LEU A 168 -7.01 -17.84 2.22
C LEU A 168 -7.75 -17.70 3.54
N ILE A 169 -7.49 -18.63 4.45
CA ILE A 169 -8.02 -18.64 5.81
C ILE A 169 -6.87 -18.93 6.76
N VAL A 170 -6.73 -18.15 7.82
CA VAL A 170 -5.83 -18.43 8.94
C VAL A 170 -6.70 -18.79 10.13
N CYS A 171 -6.52 -19.99 10.67
CA CYS A 171 -7.23 -20.48 11.84
C CYS A 171 -6.30 -21.23 12.80
N ASP A 172 -6.75 -21.49 14.01
CA ASP A 172 -6.06 -22.44 14.89
C ASP A 172 -6.37 -23.90 14.51
N VAL A 173 -5.72 -24.85 15.18
CA VAL A 173 -5.96 -26.30 15.02
C VAL A 173 -7.37 -26.74 15.43
N ALA A 174 -8.13 -25.91 16.15
CA ALA A 174 -9.53 -26.15 16.48
C ALA A 174 -10.50 -25.59 15.41
N GLY A 175 -9.97 -24.95 14.37
CA GLY A 175 -10.74 -24.33 13.28
C GLY A 175 -11.32 -22.96 13.62
N CYS A 176 -10.84 -22.31 14.69
CA CYS A 176 -11.19 -20.93 15.03
C CYS A 176 -10.46 -19.95 14.11
N VAL A 177 -11.21 -19.24 13.28
CA VAL A 177 -10.68 -18.37 12.23
C VAL A 177 -10.24 -17.04 12.83
N GLN A 178 -8.97 -16.70 12.62
CA GLN A 178 -8.36 -15.42 13.00
C GLN A 178 -8.44 -14.40 11.86
N TRP A 179 -8.28 -14.88 10.63
CA TRP A 179 -8.31 -14.04 9.44
C TRP A 179 -8.71 -14.85 8.22
N LEU A 180 -9.30 -14.18 7.23
CA LEU A 180 -9.58 -14.75 5.92
C LEU A 180 -9.66 -13.64 4.89
N ASN A 181 -9.29 -13.91 3.63
CA ASN A 181 -9.37 -12.92 2.56
C ASN A 181 -10.76 -12.84 1.92
N GLN A 182 -10.99 -11.81 1.11
CA GLN A 182 -12.25 -11.57 0.42
C GLN A 182 -12.72 -12.77 -0.40
N LYS A 183 -11.80 -13.49 -1.06
CA LYS A 183 -12.12 -14.65 -1.88
C LYS A 183 -12.65 -15.83 -1.05
N ALA A 184 -12.03 -16.14 0.10
CA ALA A 184 -12.54 -17.14 1.03
C ALA A 184 -13.93 -16.75 1.54
N ARG A 185 -14.10 -15.47 1.89
CA ARG A 185 -15.34 -14.86 2.37
C ARG A 185 -16.48 -15.07 1.36
N SER A 186 -16.24 -14.77 0.08
CA SER A 186 -17.25 -14.95 -0.98
C SER A 186 -17.57 -16.43 -1.25
N GLU A 187 -16.55 -17.29 -1.33
CA GLU A 187 -16.74 -18.72 -1.61
C GLU A 187 -17.54 -19.43 -0.50
N MET A 188 -17.31 -19.06 0.76
CA MET A 188 -18.06 -19.60 1.90
C MET A 188 -19.49 -19.04 1.99
N ALA A 189 -19.70 -17.78 1.57
CA ALA A 189 -21.03 -17.15 1.56
C ALA A 189 -21.97 -17.75 0.51
N GLU A 190 -21.44 -18.31 -0.58
CA GLU A 190 -22.22 -19.00 -1.62
C GLU A 190 -22.89 -20.30 -1.12
N GLY A 191 -22.67 -20.70 0.14
CA GLY A 191 -23.45 -21.76 0.79
C GLY A 191 -23.11 -23.17 0.31
N ARG A 192 -21.91 -23.38 -0.25
CA ARG A 192 -21.42 -24.67 -0.77
C ARG A 192 -20.90 -25.59 0.35
N GLY A 193 -21.65 -25.64 1.45
CA GLY A 193 -21.50 -26.48 2.65
C GLY A 193 -20.24 -26.30 3.52
N LEU A 194 -19.23 -25.50 3.11
CA LEU A 194 -18.20 -24.95 4.01
C LEU A 194 -18.59 -23.51 4.41
N GLN A 195 -18.81 -23.28 5.69
CA GLN A 195 -19.36 -22.04 6.24
C GLN A 195 -18.53 -21.56 7.44
N LEU A 196 -18.66 -20.27 7.77
CA LEU A 196 -18.14 -19.70 9.01
C LEU A 196 -19.32 -19.55 9.98
N ARG A 197 -19.29 -20.25 11.11
CA ARG A 197 -20.29 -20.14 12.19
C ARG A 197 -19.60 -19.86 13.51
N ASP A 198 -20.02 -18.80 14.20
CA ASP A 198 -19.46 -18.39 15.49
C ASP A 198 -17.91 -18.29 15.48
N GLY A 199 -17.36 -17.76 14.38
CA GLY A 199 -15.91 -17.64 14.18
C GLY A 199 -15.17 -18.94 13.89
N ARG A 200 -15.88 -20.07 13.69
CA ARG A 200 -15.28 -21.38 13.40
C ARG A 200 -15.67 -21.91 12.03
N LEU A 201 -14.75 -22.67 11.43
CA LEU A 201 -15.03 -23.41 10.21
C LEU A 201 -16.05 -24.52 10.51
N HIS A 202 -17.15 -24.48 9.76
CA HIS A 202 -18.24 -25.41 9.89
C HIS A 202 -18.50 -26.09 8.55
N VAL A 203 -18.54 -27.42 8.57
CA VAL A 203 -18.92 -28.26 7.44
C VAL A 203 -20.19 -29.01 7.82
N ALA A 204 -21.23 -28.92 6.98
CA ALA A 204 -22.53 -29.54 7.27
C ALA A 204 -22.48 -31.07 7.23
N HIS A 205 -21.72 -31.65 6.29
CA HIS A 205 -21.59 -33.10 6.14
C HIS A 205 -20.66 -33.71 7.21
N PRO A 206 -21.11 -34.67 8.04
CA PRO A 206 -20.33 -35.20 9.15
C PRO A 206 -18.98 -35.83 8.74
N GLU A 207 -18.95 -36.57 7.63
CA GLU A 207 -17.72 -37.19 7.13
C GLU A 207 -16.70 -36.15 6.67
N ALA A 208 -17.14 -35.15 5.90
CA ALA A 208 -16.30 -34.06 5.45
C ALA A 208 -15.81 -33.20 6.63
N ARG A 209 -16.66 -32.98 7.64
CA ARG A 209 -16.31 -32.31 8.89
C ARG A 209 -15.21 -33.06 9.64
N GLN A 210 -15.33 -34.38 9.79
CA GLN A 210 -14.31 -35.18 10.47
C GLN A 210 -12.97 -35.11 9.73
N ARG A 211 -12.98 -35.23 8.40
CA ARG A 211 -11.76 -35.12 7.58
C ARG A 211 -11.08 -33.75 7.69
N LEU A 212 -11.85 -32.67 7.80
CA LEU A 212 -11.32 -31.33 8.04
C LEU A 212 -10.64 -31.24 9.41
N ILE A 213 -11.30 -31.75 10.46
CA ILE A 213 -10.75 -31.76 11.83
C ILE A 213 -9.46 -32.59 11.87
N ASP A 214 -9.46 -33.78 11.28
CA ASP A 214 -8.28 -34.65 11.25
C ASP A 214 -7.09 -33.97 10.53
N ALA A 215 -7.37 -33.22 9.45
CA ALA A 215 -6.34 -32.47 8.72
C ALA A 215 -5.76 -31.32 9.57
N LEU A 216 -6.60 -30.59 10.31
CA LEU A 216 -6.16 -29.53 11.21
C LEU A 216 -5.35 -30.07 12.40
N CYS A 217 -5.78 -31.17 13.01
CA CYS A 217 -5.06 -31.80 14.11
C CYS A 217 -3.65 -32.24 13.69
N ARG A 218 -3.49 -32.82 12.49
CA ARG A 218 -2.18 -33.25 11.97
C ARG A 218 -1.18 -32.12 11.80
N GLN A 219 -1.64 -30.88 11.59
CA GLN A 219 -0.75 -29.71 11.53
C GLN A 219 -0.16 -29.39 12.91
N GLY A 220 -0.93 -29.59 13.98
CA GLY A 220 -0.44 -29.45 15.36
C GLY A 220 0.68 -30.44 15.72
N ASP A 221 0.74 -31.59 15.03
CA ASP A 221 1.77 -32.61 15.23
C ASP A 221 3.07 -32.33 14.45
N GLY A 222 3.17 -31.20 13.73
CA GLY A 222 4.35 -30.81 12.97
C GLY A 222 4.55 -31.57 11.66
N VAL A 223 3.49 -32.18 11.12
CA VAL A 223 3.54 -32.92 9.86
C VAL A 223 3.44 -31.96 8.67
N ALA A 224 4.23 -32.25 7.63
CA ALA A 224 4.31 -31.56 6.33
C ALA A 224 2.94 -31.12 5.73
N PRO A 225 2.95 -30.17 4.76
CA PRO A 225 1.75 -29.67 4.09
C PRO A 225 0.77 -30.79 3.74
N THR A 226 -0.45 -30.67 4.27
CA THR A 226 -1.51 -31.64 4.02
C THR A 226 -2.42 -31.13 2.92
N PHE A 227 -2.79 -31.99 1.97
CA PHE A 227 -3.78 -31.69 0.94
C PHE A 227 -5.05 -32.49 1.20
N LEU A 228 -6.20 -31.84 1.06
CA LEU A 228 -7.51 -32.46 1.28
C LEU A 228 -8.49 -32.05 0.18
N ALA A 229 -9.10 -33.06 -0.45
CA ALA A 229 -10.29 -32.86 -1.26
C ALA A 229 -11.53 -33.17 -0.40
N LEU A 230 -12.47 -32.21 -0.33
CA LEU A 230 -13.78 -32.39 0.32
C LEU A 230 -14.88 -32.28 -0.72
N ASP A 231 -15.63 -33.35 -0.90
CA ASP A 231 -16.82 -33.35 -1.75
C ASP A 231 -18.04 -33.01 -0.88
N ILE A 232 -18.68 -31.87 -1.14
CA ILE A 232 -19.78 -31.29 -0.35
C ILE A 232 -20.85 -30.79 -1.32
N ASP A 233 -22.07 -31.34 -1.27
CA ASP A 233 -23.23 -30.89 -2.07
C ASP A 233 -22.92 -30.70 -3.58
N GLN A 234 -22.25 -31.69 -4.18
CA GLN A 234 -21.80 -31.69 -5.59
C GLN A 234 -20.73 -30.64 -5.93
N TYR A 235 -20.06 -30.11 -4.91
CA TYR A 235 -18.91 -29.22 -5.05
C TYR A 235 -17.67 -29.85 -4.44
N ARG A 236 -16.58 -29.90 -5.21
CA ARG A 236 -15.28 -30.33 -4.72
C ARG A 236 -14.46 -29.13 -4.26
N TRP A 237 -14.21 -29.08 -2.96
CA TRP A 237 -13.22 -28.20 -2.36
C TRP A 237 -11.84 -28.86 -2.41
N GLN A 238 -10.83 -28.08 -2.79
CA GLN A 238 -9.43 -28.47 -2.72
C GLN A 238 -8.73 -27.55 -1.72
N LEU A 239 -8.21 -28.14 -0.66
CA LEU A 239 -7.62 -27.44 0.48
C LEU A 239 -6.15 -27.86 0.61
N SER A 240 -5.25 -26.89 0.82
CA SER A 240 -3.93 -27.14 1.39
C SER A 240 -3.87 -26.55 2.80
N PHE A 241 -3.12 -27.20 3.68
CA PHE A 241 -2.90 -26.80 5.06
C PHE A 241 -1.41 -26.64 5.28
N ASP A 242 -1.02 -25.44 5.70
CA ASP A 242 0.37 -25.09 6.02
C ASP A 242 0.41 -24.53 7.45
N LEU A 243 1.23 -25.15 8.30
CA LEU A 243 1.49 -24.62 9.65
C LEU A 243 2.27 -23.31 9.55
N LEU A 244 1.85 -22.29 10.28
CA LEU A 244 2.57 -21.03 10.41
C LEU A 244 3.49 -21.08 11.64
N ASP A 245 4.68 -20.49 11.54
CA ASP A 245 5.62 -20.30 12.66
C ASP A 245 5.15 -19.25 13.68
N GLU A 246 3.84 -19.09 13.83
CA GLU A 246 3.18 -18.18 14.76
C GLU A 246 2.06 -18.88 15.51
N SER A 247 1.78 -18.39 16.73
CA SER A 247 0.68 -18.87 17.55
C SER A 247 -0.42 -17.82 17.65
N SER A 248 -1.65 -18.30 17.77
CA SER A 248 -2.82 -17.47 18.05
C SER A 248 -2.68 -16.74 19.39
N VAL A 249 -3.60 -15.80 19.65
CA VAL A 249 -3.68 -15.09 20.94
C VAL A 249 -3.81 -16.04 22.14
N SER A 250 -4.38 -17.24 21.93
CA SER A 250 -4.51 -18.29 22.95
C SER A 250 -3.31 -19.23 23.03
N GLY A 251 -2.26 -19.01 22.24
CA GLY A 251 -1.05 -19.84 22.19
C GLY A 251 -1.18 -21.10 21.32
N ALA A 252 -2.33 -21.35 20.68
CA ALA A 252 -2.50 -22.48 19.78
C ALA A 252 -1.79 -22.24 18.43
N PRO A 253 -1.20 -23.26 17.79
CA PRO A 253 -0.56 -23.11 16.48
C PRO A 253 -1.55 -22.64 15.41
N LEU A 254 -1.09 -21.74 14.53
CA LEU A 254 -1.89 -21.25 13.42
C LEU A 254 -1.66 -22.07 12.16
N VAL A 255 -2.74 -22.29 11.42
CA VAL A 255 -2.77 -23.02 10.15
C VAL A 255 -3.30 -22.09 9.07
N LEU A 256 -2.54 -21.96 8.00
CA LEU A 256 -2.97 -21.35 6.76
C LEU A 256 -3.66 -22.40 5.89
N ILE A 257 -4.92 -22.14 5.55
CA ILE A 257 -5.70 -22.92 4.60
C ILE A 257 -5.78 -22.15 3.30
N SER A 258 -5.25 -22.72 2.22
CA SER A 258 -5.54 -22.24 0.87
C SER A 258 -6.66 -23.08 0.28
N LEU A 259 -7.73 -22.43 -0.15
CA LEU A 259 -8.89 -23.09 -0.73
C LEU A 259 -9.13 -22.65 -2.17
N SER A 260 -9.37 -23.64 -3.00
CA SER A 260 -9.86 -23.46 -4.37
C SER A 260 -11.05 -24.37 -4.59
N GLY A 261 -12.08 -23.83 -5.23
CA GLY A 261 -13.24 -24.60 -5.62
C GLY A 261 -13.13 -25.08 -7.06
N GLU A 262 -13.74 -26.22 -7.38
CA GLU A 262 -13.72 -26.80 -8.73
C GLU A 262 -14.26 -25.85 -9.82
N ARG A 263 -15.13 -24.90 -9.46
CA ARG A 263 -15.66 -23.87 -10.37
C ARG A 263 -14.93 -22.52 -10.28
N SER A 264 -13.85 -22.43 -9.52
CA SER A 264 -13.01 -21.23 -9.49
C SER A 264 -12.31 -21.06 -10.84
N VAL A 265 -12.92 -20.29 -11.73
CA VAL A 265 -12.33 -19.97 -13.03
C VAL A 265 -11.16 -19.02 -12.81
N ARG A 266 -9.95 -19.49 -13.10
CA ARG A 266 -8.77 -18.61 -13.14
C ARG A 266 -8.89 -17.70 -14.35
N MET A 267 -9.17 -16.44 -14.10
CA MET A 267 -9.23 -15.40 -15.12
C MET A 267 -7.83 -14.88 -15.40
N VAL A 268 -7.34 -15.04 -16.63
CA VAL A 268 -6.07 -14.46 -17.07
C VAL A 268 -6.37 -13.17 -17.85
N PRO A 269 -5.89 -11.99 -17.42
CA PRO A 269 -6.17 -10.74 -18.11
C PRO A 269 -5.68 -10.77 -19.57
N ALA A 270 -6.54 -10.39 -20.51
CA ALA A 270 -6.18 -10.39 -21.93
C ALA A 270 -5.06 -9.39 -22.23
N GLU A 271 -5.03 -8.25 -21.53
CA GLU A 271 -4.03 -7.21 -21.65
C GLU A 271 -2.63 -7.73 -21.29
N ALA A 272 -2.53 -8.61 -20.29
CA ALA A 272 -1.28 -9.26 -19.92
C ALA A 272 -0.80 -10.20 -21.04
N LEU A 273 -1.72 -10.90 -21.71
CA LEU A 273 -1.38 -11.79 -22.82
C LEU A 273 -0.92 -11.01 -24.07
N VAL A 274 -1.50 -9.83 -24.32
CA VAL A 274 -1.01 -8.91 -25.37
C VAL A 274 0.44 -8.53 -25.08
N ALA A 275 0.71 -8.04 -23.87
CA ALA A 275 2.04 -7.54 -23.50
C ALA A 275 3.12 -8.65 -23.48
N LEU A 276 2.79 -9.84 -22.98
CA LEU A 276 3.77 -10.91 -22.78
C LEU A 276 4.01 -11.78 -24.02
N PHE A 277 3.02 -11.88 -24.91
CA PHE A 277 3.08 -12.80 -26.06
C PHE A 277 2.86 -12.12 -27.42
N GLY A 278 2.71 -10.79 -27.46
CA GLY A 278 2.51 -10.04 -28.71
C GLY A 278 1.19 -10.41 -29.43
N LEU A 279 0.20 -10.89 -28.68
CA LEU A 279 -1.11 -11.22 -29.22
C LEU A 279 -1.88 -9.94 -29.57
N THR A 280 -2.76 -10.02 -30.57
CA THR A 280 -3.78 -9.00 -30.79
C THR A 280 -4.85 -9.07 -29.70
N ALA A 281 -5.63 -8.00 -29.52
CA ALA A 281 -6.71 -7.99 -28.53
C ALA A 281 -7.75 -9.13 -28.75
N ALA A 282 -8.00 -9.52 -30.00
CA ALA A 282 -8.91 -10.62 -30.30
C ALA A 282 -8.31 -12.00 -29.95
N GLU A 283 -7.04 -12.22 -30.30
CA GLU A 283 -6.29 -13.43 -29.96
C GLU A 283 -6.14 -13.60 -28.44
N ALA A 284 -5.85 -12.50 -27.72
CA ALA A 284 -5.70 -12.51 -26.27
C ALA A 284 -7.02 -12.85 -25.56
N ARG A 285 -8.16 -12.32 -26.02
CA ARG A 285 -9.49 -12.69 -25.49
C ARG A 285 -9.81 -14.17 -25.73
N LEU A 286 -9.45 -14.70 -26.90
CA LEU A 286 -9.61 -16.13 -27.19
C LEU A 286 -8.73 -16.98 -26.28
N ALA A 287 -7.45 -16.65 -26.15
CA ALA A 287 -6.50 -17.38 -25.31
C ALA A 287 -6.90 -17.34 -23.82
N SER A 288 -7.33 -16.18 -23.32
CA SER A 288 -7.84 -16.00 -21.95
C SER A 288 -9.07 -16.90 -21.70
N ALA A 289 -10.09 -16.83 -22.55
CA ALA A 289 -11.29 -17.66 -22.43
C ALA A 289 -10.97 -19.16 -22.50
N PHE A 290 -10.06 -19.55 -23.41
CA PHE A 290 -9.64 -20.93 -23.58
C PHE A 290 -8.92 -21.48 -22.34
N VAL A 291 -7.99 -20.72 -21.74
CA VAL A 291 -7.30 -21.09 -20.50
C VAL A 291 -8.27 -21.18 -19.32
N SER A 292 -9.33 -20.37 -19.33
CA SER A 292 -10.43 -20.43 -18.37
C SER A 292 -11.41 -21.59 -18.60
N GLY A 293 -11.14 -22.48 -19.56
CA GLY A 293 -11.92 -23.71 -19.81
C GLY A 293 -13.05 -23.56 -20.84
N VAL A 294 -13.16 -22.42 -21.53
CA VAL A 294 -14.15 -22.22 -22.60
C VAL A 294 -13.68 -22.91 -23.88
N THR A 295 -14.53 -23.74 -24.48
CA THR A 295 -14.24 -24.40 -25.76
C THR A 295 -14.24 -23.41 -26.93
N LEU A 296 -13.65 -23.78 -28.07
CA LEU A 296 -13.63 -22.92 -29.25
C LEU A 296 -15.03 -22.70 -29.81
N GLU A 297 -15.87 -23.72 -29.74
CA GLU A 297 -17.26 -23.73 -30.16
C GLU A 297 -18.09 -22.76 -29.30
N GLU A 298 -17.98 -22.84 -27.97
CA GLU A 298 -18.63 -21.91 -27.06
C GLU A 298 -18.15 -20.48 -27.26
N TYR A 299 -16.85 -20.27 -27.45
CA TYR A 299 -16.30 -18.94 -27.72
C TYR A 299 -16.83 -18.37 -29.04
N ALA A 300 -16.89 -19.19 -30.10
CA ALA A 300 -17.44 -18.81 -31.40
C ALA A 300 -18.91 -18.37 -31.27
N GLN A 301 -19.72 -19.16 -30.56
CA GLN A 301 -21.12 -18.86 -30.30
C GLN A 301 -21.28 -17.57 -29.50
N ARG A 302 -20.54 -17.40 -28.39
CA ARG A 302 -20.60 -16.19 -27.54
C ARG A 302 -20.19 -14.92 -28.30
N ARG A 303 -19.30 -15.04 -29.29
CA ARG A 303 -18.78 -13.91 -30.07
C ARG A 303 -19.54 -13.66 -31.37
N GLY A 304 -20.47 -14.54 -31.75
CA GLY A 304 -21.21 -14.45 -33.02
C GLY A 304 -20.32 -14.59 -34.25
N VAL A 305 -19.23 -15.37 -34.16
CA VAL A 305 -18.28 -15.60 -35.26
C VAL A 305 -18.25 -17.06 -35.68
N GLY A 306 -17.85 -17.34 -36.92
CA GLY A 306 -17.72 -18.72 -37.40
C GLY A 306 -16.62 -19.50 -36.68
N LEU A 307 -16.85 -20.80 -36.43
CA LEU A 307 -15.87 -21.69 -35.81
C LEU A 307 -14.55 -21.75 -36.60
N GLY A 308 -14.60 -21.66 -37.93
CA GLY A 308 -13.41 -21.57 -38.78
C GLY A 308 -12.54 -20.35 -38.46
N THR A 309 -13.16 -19.19 -38.19
CA THR A 309 -12.46 -17.97 -37.78
C THR A 309 -11.78 -18.15 -36.43
N VAL A 310 -12.45 -18.75 -35.45
CA VAL A 310 -11.87 -19.03 -34.12
C VAL A 310 -10.71 -20.03 -34.21
N ARG A 311 -10.85 -21.08 -35.03
CA ARG A 311 -9.76 -22.05 -35.28
C ARG A 311 -8.56 -21.37 -35.94
N PHE A 312 -8.78 -20.46 -36.89
CA PHE A 312 -7.71 -19.67 -37.48
C PHE A 312 -7.03 -18.77 -36.44
N GLN A 313 -7.79 -18.04 -35.62
CA GLN A 313 -7.25 -17.23 -34.53
C GLN A 313 -6.44 -18.08 -33.53
N MET A 314 -6.92 -19.26 -33.16
CA MET A 314 -6.19 -20.18 -32.28
C MET A 314 -4.88 -20.65 -32.92
N LYS A 315 -4.85 -20.91 -34.23
CA LYS A 315 -3.61 -21.22 -34.95
C LYS A 315 -2.60 -20.06 -34.87
N GLN A 316 -3.07 -18.81 -35.01
CA GLN A 316 -2.23 -17.62 -34.87
C GLN A 316 -1.71 -17.46 -33.43
N VAL A 317 -2.57 -17.68 -32.42
CA VAL A 317 -2.16 -17.68 -31.01
C VAL A 317 -1.03 -18.68 -30.80
N LEU A 318 -1.23 -19.94 -31.19
CA LEU A 318 -0.24 -21.02 -31.05
C LEU A 318 1.10 -20.65 -31.70
N ALA A 319 1.07 -20.08 -32.91
CA ALA A 319 2.27 -19.63 -33.60
C ALA A 319 2.99 -18.50 -32.87
N LYS A 320 2.26 -17.45 -32.43
CA LYS A 320 2.82 -16.30 -31.72
C LYS A 320 3.34 -16.66 -30.33
N THR A 321 2.71 -17.62 -29.65
CA THR A 321 3.17 -18.15 -28.37
C THR A 321 4.20 -19.25 -28.53
N GLY A 322 4.66 -19.59 -29.74
CA GLY A 322 5.67 -20.63 -29.98
C GLY A 322 5.28 -22.00 -29.41
N THR A 323 3.99 -22.34 -29.46
CA THR A 323 3.44 -23.60 -28.95
C THR A 323 2.76 -24.36 -30.07
N ASN A 324 2.88 -25.69 -30.09
CA ASN A 324 2.32 -26.51 -31.17
C ASN A 324 1.03 -27.23 -30.78
N ARG A 325 0.68 -27.24 -29.49
CA ARG A 325 -0.53 -27.87 -28.96
C ARG A 325 -1.25 -26.92 -28.02
N GLN A 326 -2.57 -27.00 -27.98
CA GLN A 326 -3.41 -26.23 -27.06
C GLN A 326 -3.03 -26.46 -25.58
N ALA A 327 -2.69 -27.69 -25.19
CA ALA A 327 -2.21 -28.00 -23.85
C ALA A 327 -0.87 -27.29 -23.53
N ASP A 328 0.02 -27.15 -24.52
CA ASP A 328 1.29 -26.40 -24.35
C ASP A 328 1.04 -24.90 -24.16
N LEU A 329 0.06 -24.34 -24.88
CA LEU A 329 -0.40 -22.97 -24.69
C LEU A 329 -0.93 -22.74 -23.28
N VAL A 330 -1.81 -23.63 -22.80
CA VAL A 330 -2.38 -23.54 -21.44
C VAL A 330 -1.27 -23.58 -20.40
N ARG A 331 -0.34 -24.54 -20.49
CA ARG A 331 0.83 -24.61 -19.60
C ARG A 331 1.65 -23.33 -19.64
N ARG A 332 1.97 -22.84 -20.84
CA ARG A 332 2.81 -21.64 -21.02
C ARG A 332 2.16 -20.40 -20.41
N ILE A 333 0.85 -20.24 -20.57
CA ILE A 333 0.11 -19.12 -19.96
C ILE A 333 0.05 -19.27 -18.44
N LEU A 334 -0.29 -20.45 -17.91
CA LEU A 334 -0.41 -20.69 -16.47
C LEU A 334 0.92 -20.59 -15.71
N CYS A 335 2.04 -20.85 -16.37
CA CYS A 335 3.38 -20.65 -15.82
C CYS A 335 3.92 -19.22 -16.02
N SER A 336 3.20 -18.34 -16.73
CA SER A 336 3.62 -16.95 -16.96
C SER A 336 3.14 -16.00 -15.86
N ALA A 337 3.74 -14.81 -15.81
CA ALA A 337 3.31 -13.73 -14.91
C ALA A 337 1.83 -13.34 -15.10
N ALA A 338 1.24 -13.55 -16.29
CA ALA A 338 -0.17 -13.27 -16.54
C ALA A 338 -1.11 -14.07 -15.61
N ALA A 339 -0.73 -15.30 -15.24
CA ALA A 339 -1.53 -16.15 -14.38
C ALA A 339 -1.33 -15.84 -12.88
N GLN A 340 -0.27 -15.11 -12.53
CA GLN A 340 0.08 -14.75 -11.15
C GLN A 340 -0.57 -13.45 -10.68
N LEU A 341 -1.11 -12.64 -11.60
CA LEU A 341 -1.74 -11.37 -11.26
C LEU A 341 -3.04 -11.60 -10.49
N ALA A 342 -3.11 -11.01 -9.30
CA ALA A 342 -4.37 -10.67 -8.64
C ALA A 342 -5.16 -9.75 -9.57
N VAL A 343 -6.23 -10.27 -10.18
CA VAL A 343 -7.03 -9.50 -11.14
C VAL A 343 -7.54 -8.25 -10.45
N SER A 344 -7.15 -7.11 -10.98
CA SER A 344 -7.68 -5.82 -10.56
C SER A 344 -9.07 -5.69 -11.17
N SER A 345 -10.12 -5.92 -10.37
CA SER A 345 -11.46 -5.45 -10.72
C SER A 345 -11.60 -3.98 -10.39
#